data_AF-A0A3B9GDN3-F1
#
_entry.id   AF-A0A3B9GDN3-F1
#
_cell.length_a   1.000
_cell.length_b   1.000
_cell.length_c   1.000
_cell.angle_alpha   90.00
_cell.angle_beta   90.00
_cell.angle_gamma   90.00
#
_symmetry.space_group_name_H-M   'P 1'
#
loop_
_entity.id
_entity.type
_entity.pdbx_description
1 polymer ?
#
loop_
_entity_poly.entity_id
_entity_poly.type
_entity_poly.pdbx_seq_one_letter_code
_entity_poly.pdbx_strand_id
1 'polypeptide(L)'
;MGPQVAPAARHTAASAYGNRDWWPNQLNLGILHQNSAKGNPVGGNFDYAEEFKKLDLAALKKDLTNLMTDSQDWWPADYGHYGP
;
A
#
# COMPACT_ATOMS: atom_id res chain seq x y z
N MET A 1 9.05 -28.81 -13.42
CA MET A 1 7.59 -28.70 -13.64
C MET A 1 6.91 -28.98 -12.31
N GLY A 2 6.66 -27.94 -11.51
CA GLY A 2 5.93 -28.07 -10.25
C GLY A 2 4.42 -28.07 -10.52
N PRO A 3 3.60 -28.74 -9.69
CA PRO A 3 2.16 -28.77 -9.90
C PRO A 3 1.60 -27.36 -9.70
N GLN A 4 0.97 -26.82 -10.73
CA GLN A 4 0.12 -25.64 -10.62
C GLN A 4 -1.02 -26.01 -9.67
N VAL A 5 -0.98 -25.51 -8.44
CA VAL A 5 -2.05 -25.74 -7.47
C VAL A 5 -3.34 -25.23 -8.09
N ALA A 6 -4.30 -26.12 -8.32
CA ALA A 6 -5.60 -25.75 -8.84
C ALA A 6 -6.24 -24.72 -7.89
N PRO A 7 -6.66 -23.54 -8.37
CA PRO A 7 -7.40 -22.61 -7.56
C PRO A 7 -8.70 -23.29 -7.16
N ALA A 8 -8.86 -23.53 -5.86
CA ALA A 8 -10.12 -23.93 -5.26
C ALA A 8 -11.25 -23.04 -5.81
N ALA A 9 -12.42 -23.63 -6.09
CA ALA A 9 -13.58 -23.02 -6.74
C ALA A 9 -13.80 -21.56 -6.29
N ARG A 10 -13.36 -20.63 -7.14
CA ARG A 10 -13.26 -19.21 -6.85
C ARG A 10 -14.34 -18.48 -7.65
N HIS A 11 -15.52 -18.29 -7.05
CA HIS A 11 -16.71 -17.72 -7.69
C HIS A 11 -16.75 -16.18 -7.68
N THR A 12 -15.60 -15.50 -7.75
CA THR A 12 -15.51 -14.04 -7.82
C THR A 12 -14.54 -13.61 -8.91
N ALA A 13 -14.81 -12.46 -9.54
CA ALA A 13 -14.02 -11.96 -10.67
C ALA A 13 -12.53 -11.80 -10.35
N ALA A 14 -12.18 -11.40 -9.12
CA ALA A 14 -10.80 -11.28 -8.64
C ALA A 14 -10.05 -12.61 -8.55
N SER A 15 -10.79 -13.71 -8.67
CA SER A 15 -10.32 -15.05 -8.37
C SER A 15 -10.41 -16.00 -9.58
N ALA A 16 -10.91 -15.49 -10.71
CA ALA A 16 -10.94 -16.19 -11.99
C ALA A 16 -9.55 -16.23 -12.63
N TYR A 17 -9.31 -17.25 -13.44
CA TYR A 17 -8.08 -17.35 -14.23
C TYR A 17 -7.96 -16.19 -15.24
N GLY A 18 -6.78 -15.58 -15.30
CA GLY A 18 -6.43 -14.54 -16.26
C GLY A 18 -5.50 -15.04 -17.36
N ASN A 19 -5.19 -14.18 -18.32
CA ASN A 19 -4.33 -14.53 -19.47
C ASN A 19 -2.93 -15.04 -19.06
N ARG A 20 -2.39 -14.56 -17.92
CA ARG A 20 -1.07 -14.98 -17.43
C ARG A 20 -1.05 -16.41 -16.91
N ASP A 21 -2.19 -16.93 -16.48
CA ASP A 21 -2.30 -18.33 -16.04
C ASP A 21 -2.27 -19.29 -17.23
N TRP A 22 -2.82 -18.87 -18.37
CA TRP A 22 -2.85 -19.65 -19.62
C TRP A 22 -1.57 -19.53 -20.45
N TRP A 23 -0.96 -18.33 -20.49
CA TRP A 23 0.29 -18.07 -21.21
C TRP A 23 1.35 -17.50 -20.28
N PRO A 24 2.03 -18.35 -19.48
CA PRO A 24 2.95 -17.89 -18.44
C PRO A 24 4.17 -17.11 -18.97
N ASN A 25 4.56 -17.35 -20.23
CA ASN A 25 5.71 -16.69 -20.87
C ASN A 25 5.31 -15.51 -21.78
N GLN A 26 4.06 -15.05 -21.74
CA GLN A 26 3.61 -13.88 -22.52
C GLN A 26 4.28 -12.59 -22.03
N LEU A 27 4.66 -11.71 -22.96
CA LEU A 27 5.21 -10.39 -22.64
C LEU A 27 4.23 -9.57 -21.78
N ASN A 28 4.69 -9.10 -20.63
CA ASN A 28 3.88 -8.36 -19.67
C ASN A 28 3.88 -6.84 -19.96
N LEU A 29 2.84 -6.36 -20.64
CA LEU A 29 2.63 -4.92 -20.87
C LEU A 29 2.05 -4.18 -19.64
N GLY A 30 1.71 -4.91 -18.57
CA GLY A 30 1.24 -4.40 -17.28
C GLY A 30 2.15 -3.33 -16.67
N ILE A 31 3.46 -3.49 -16.88
CA ILE A 31 4.48 -2.62 -16.31
C ILE A 31 4.40 -1.19 -16.85
N LEU A 32 3.90 -1.00 -18.07
CA LEU A 32 3.88 0.30 -18.74
C LEU A 32 2.77 1.23 -18.24
N HIS A 33 1.83 0.73 -17.43
CA HIS A 33 0.70 1.49 -16.90
C HIS A 33 0.54 1.35 -15.39
N GLN A 34 1.63 1.00 -14.69
CA GLN A 34 1.68 1.05 -13.23
C GLN A 34 1.45 2.48 -12.74
N ASN A 35 0.76 2.62 -11.60
CA ASN A 35 0.49 3.91 -10.95
C ASN A 35 -0.14 4.97 -11.88
N SER A 36 -1.02 4.54 -12.79
CA SER A 36 -1.75 5.44 -13.67
C SER A 36 -2.50 6.52 -12.87
N ALA A 37 -2.54 7.75 -13.40
CA ALA A 37 -3.27 8.86 -12.80
C ALA A 37 -4.76 8.56 -12.53
N LYS A 38 -5.37 7.61 -13.26
CA LYS A 38 -6.75 7.15 -13.00
C LYS A 38 -6.92 6.46 -11.64
N GLY A 39 -5.86 5.83 -11.14
CA GLY A 39 -5.83 5.19 -9.82
C GLY A 39 -5.34 6.12 -8.71
N ASN A 40 -4.96 7.37 -9.03
CA ASN A 40 -4.50 8.33 -8.04
C ASN A 40 -5.70 9.05 -7.37
N PRO A 41 -5.97 8.82 -6.07
CA PRO A 41 -7.11 9.43 -5.39
C PRO A 41 -6.94 10.94 -5.14
N VAL A 42 -5.71 11.48 -5.13
CA VAL A 42 -5.46 12.91 -4.88
C VAL A 42 -5.49 13.77 -6.16
N GLY A 43 -5.60 13.13 -7.33
CA GLY A 43 -5.71 13.82 -8.62
C GLY A 43 -4.37 14.30 -9.19
N GLY A 44 -4.40 14.70 -10.48
CA GLY A 44 -3.20 15.04 -11.25
C GLY A 44 -2.63 16.44 -10.98
N ASN A 45 -3.37 17.30 -10.28
CA ASN A 45 -2.97 18.68 -9.99
C ASN A 45 -2.32 18.83 -8.61
N PHE A 46 -2.24 17.75 -7.84
CA PHE A 46 -1.66 17.76 -6.50
C PHE A 46 -0.12 17.72 -6.57
N ASP A 47 0.53 18.70 -5.97
CA ASP A 47 1.99 18.76 -5.85
C ASP A 47 2.42 18.45 -4.40
N TYR A 48 2.91 17.24 -4.18
CA TYR A 48 3.37 16.82 -2.87
C TYR A 48 4.54 17.66 -2.33
N ALA A 49 5.45 18.12 -3.20
CA ALA A 49 6.61 18.89 -2.76
C ALA A 49 6.20 20.28 -2.26
N GLU A 50 5.24 20.92 -2.94
CA GLU A 50 4.71 22.21 -2.50
C GLU A 50 3.89 22.11 -1.21
N GLU A 51 3.08 21.07 -1.06
CA GLU A 51 2.31 20.86 0.18
C GLU A 51 3.22 20.48 1.36
N PHE A 52 4.25 19.67 1.12
CA PHE A 52 5.21 19.30 2.17
C PHE A 52 5.99 20.51 2.70
N LYS A 53 6.32 21.49 1.85
CA LYS A 53 6.99 22.73 2.29
C LYS A 53 6.14 23.58 3.23
N LYS A 54 4.81 23.48 3.16
CA LYS A 54 3.88 24.21 4.02
C LYS A 54 3.68 23.52 5.38
N LEU A 55 4.14 22.28 5.52
CA LEU A 55 3.95 21.47 6.72
C LEU A 55 4.81 21.97 7.88
N ASP A 56 4.19 22.11 9.06
CA ASP A 56 4.93 22.39 10.29
C ASP A 56 5.64 21.12 10.79
N LEU A 57 6.92 21.03 10.46
CA LEU A 57 7.76 19.90 10.85
C LEU A 57 8.02 19.85 12.36
N ALA A 58 7.96 20.98 13.07
CA ALA A 58 8.18 21.01 14.51
C ALA A 58 6.96 20.44 15.25
N ALA A 59 5.75 20.86 14.84
CA ALA A 59 4.51 20.28 15.34
C ALA A 59 4.42 18.78 15.03
N LEU A 60 4.72 18.38 13.78
CA LEU A 60 4.69 16.97 13.38
C LEU A 60 5.61 16.09 14.25
N LYS A 61 6.86 16.52 14.47
CA LYS A 61 7.82 15.76 15.29
C LYS A 61 7.39 15.67 16.74
N LYS A 62 6.79 16.73 17.27
CA LYS A 62 6.24 16.75 18.62
C LYS A 62 5.09 15.76 18.75
N ASP A 63 4.13 15.81 17.83
CA ASP A 63 2.98 14.90 17.81
C ASP A 63 3.41 13.44 17.67
N LEU A 64 4.41 13.18 16.83
CA LEU A 64 5.00 11.85 16.71
C LEU A 64 5.62 11.36 18.03
N THR A 65 6.38 12.22 18.72
CA THR A 65 7.01 11.87 20.01
C THR A 65 5.96 11.59 21.09
N ASN A 66 4.85 12.35 21.10
CA ASN A 66 3.74 12.10 22.01
C ASN A 66 3.08 10.75 21.71
N LEU A 67 2.80 10.47 20.43
CA LEU A 67 2.21 9.21 19.98
C LEU A 67 3.05 8.02 20.43
N MET A 68 4.39 8.14 20.39
CA MET A 68 5.28 7.05 20.80
C MET A 68 5.05 6.60 22.25
N THR A 69 4.45 7.42 23.12
CA THR A 69 4.13 7.05 24.51
C THR A 69 2.63 6.86 24.77
N ASP A 70 1.78 7.09 23.77
CA ASP A 70 0.32 7.04 23.89
C ASP A 70 -0.23 5.66 23.51
N SER A 71 -0.05 4.69 24.42
CA SER A 71 -0.45 3.30 24.20
C SER A 71 -1.95 3.15 23.94
N GLN A 72 -2.29 2.43 22.88
CA GLN A 72 -3.64 2.14 22.46
C GLN A 72 -4.06 0.72 22.90
N ASP A 73 -5.28 0.57 23.41
CA ASP A 73 -5.78 -0.71 23.95
C ASP A 73 -5.81 -1.85 22.91
N TRP A 74 -6.02 -1.52 21.64
CA TRP A 74 -6.07 -2.49 20.53
C TRP A 74 -4.68 -2.92 20.05
N TRP A 75 -3.63 -2.18 20.41
CA TRP A 75 -2.23 -2.53 20.17
C TRP A 75 -1.33 -1.89 21.23
N PRO A 76 -1.23 -2.50 22.42
CA PRO A 76 -0.51 -1.90 23.54
C PRO A 76 0.97 -1.67 23.23
N ALA A 77 1.53 -0.56 23.71
CA ALA A 77 2.94 -0.26 23.54
C ALA A 77 3.80 -1.12 24.46
N ASP A 78 4.77 -1.85 23.90
CA ASP A 78 5.73 -2.61 24.69
C ASP A 78 6.59 -1.66 25.53
N TYR A 79 6.71 -1.96 26.82
CA TYR A 79 7.43 -1.10 27.79
C TYR A 79 6.89 0.34 27.91
N GLY A 80 5.66 0.60 27.44
CA GLY A 80 5.06 1.93 27.45
C GLY A 80 5.62 2.88 26.38
N HIS A 81 6.27 2.35 25.32
CA HIS A 81 6.77 3.16 24.22
C HIS A 81 6.70 2.38 22.88
N TYR A 82 6.20 2.98 21.80
CA TYR A 82 6.14 2.38 20.45
C TYR A 82 7.46 2.46 19.67
N GLY A 83 8.43 3.20 20.18
CA GLY A 83 9.71 3.43 19.51
C GLY A 83 10.94 2.58 19.88
N PRO A 84 10.97 1.70 20.91
CA PRO A 84 12.09 0.77 21.07
C PRO A 84 12.38 -0.01 19.77
#